data_AF-A0A8J6M010-F1
#
_entry.id   AF-A0A8J6M010-F1
#
_cell.length_a   1.000
_cell.length_b   1.000
_cell.length_c   1.000
_cell.angle_alpha   90.00
_cell.angle_beta   90.00
_cell.angle_gamma   90.00
#
_symmetry.space_group_name_H-M   'P 1'
#
loop_
_entity.id
_entity.type
_entity.pdbx_description
1 polymer ?
#
loop_
_entity_poly.entity_id
_entity_poly.type
_entity_poly.pdbx_seq_one_letter_code
_entity_poly.pdbx_strand_id
1 'polypeptide(L)'
;MRPIDADASKKDFGEHFGDVQDAVCAQQIIDRQPTIDRDSLIPHGQWIEKPYLIGTTRYCSKCGENYGMPHGVFNYCPNCGAKMREEVPNEIQKKADNN
;
A
#
# COMPACT_ATOMS: atom_id res chain seq x y z
N MET A 1 13.91 4.70 4.57
CA MET A 1 13.63 3.62 5.56
C MET A 1 13.49 2.33 4.78
N ARG A 2 14.20 1.27 5.17
CA ARG A 2 14.11 -0.03 4.51
C ARG A 2 12.87 -0.79 4.99
N PRO A 3 12.28 -1.70 4.16
CA PRO A 3 11.18 -2.55 4.61
C PRO A 3 11.55 -3.49 5.77
N ILE A 4 12.85 -3.69 6.00
CA ILE A 4 13.41 -4.44 7.11
C ILE A 4 14.26 -3.51 8.00
N ASP A 5 14.38 -3.88 9.27
CA ASP A 5 15.39 -3.31 10.17
C ASP A 5 16.75 -3.95 9.87
N ALA A 6 17.53 -3.29 9.02
CA ALA A 6 18.81 -3.81 8.57
C ALA A 6 19.83 -3.92 9.71
N ASP A 7 19.79 -3.02 10.70
CA ASP A 7 20.75 -3.00 11.80
C ASP A 7 20.47 -4.13 12.78
N ALA A 8 19.18 -4.38 13.08
CA ALA A 8 18.77 -5.55 13.85
C ALA A 8 19.17 -6.86 13.14
N SER A 9 18.96 -6.96 11.83
CA SER A 9 19.38 -8.16 11.07
C SER A 9 20.90 -8.38 11.13
N LYS A 10 21.71 -7.34 10.93
CA LYS A 10 23.18 -7.46 10.99
C LYS A 10 23.67 -7.92 12.36
N LYS A 11 23.04 -7.43 13.43
CA LYS A 11 23.35 -7.85 14.80
C LYS A 11 23.06 -9.33 14.99
N ASP A 12 21.88 -9.79 14.56
CA ASP A 12 21.48 -11.20 14.62
C ASP A 12 22.48 -12.11 13.89
N PHE A 13 22.93 -11.73 12.70
CA PHE A 13 23.99 -12.44 11.97
C PHE A 13 25.31 -12.52 12.75
N GLY A 14 25.73 -11.43 13.41
CA GLY A 14 26.95 -11.42 14.22
C GLY A 14 26.87 -12.27 15.50
N GLU A 15 25.67 -12.46 16.05
CA GLU A 15 25.45 -13.20 17.30
C GLU A 15 25.17 -14.69 17.07
N HIS A 16 24.58 -15.05 15.92
CA HIS A 16 23.97 -16.37 15.73
C HIS A 16 24.35 -17.12 14.45
N PHE A 17 25.09 -16.50 13.51
CA PHE A 17 25.30 -17.09 12.18
C PHE A 17 26.78 -17.35 11.86
N GLY A 18 27.14 -18.64 11.80
CA GLY A 18 28.43 -19.10 11.28
C GLY A 18 29.65 -18.62 12.08
N ASP A 19 30.79 -18.51 11.40
CA ASP A 19 31.97 -17.85 11.94
C ASP A 19 31.99 -16.34 11.60
N VAL A 20 33.01 -15.62 12.09
CA VAL A 20 33.12 -14.17 11.88
C VAL A 20 33.15 -13.80 10.39
N GLN A 21 33.73 -14.65 9.54
CA GLN A 21 33.85 -14.38 8.12
C GLN A 21 32.47 -14.47 7.45
N ASP A 22 31.68 -15.49 7.78
CA ASP A 22 30.32 -15.66 7.28
C ASP A 22 29.41 -14.51 7.71
N ALA A 23 29.49 -14.10 8.98
CA ALA A 23 28.72 -12.96 9.49
C ALA A 23 29.08 -11.66 8.76
N VAL A 24 30.36 -11.39 8.53
CA VAL A 24 30.81 -10.19 7.79
C VAL A 24 30.32 -10.21 6.35
N CYS A 25 30.42 -11.36 5.66
CA CYS A 25 29.90 -11.52 4.31
C CYS A 25 28.39 -11.24 4.24
N ALA A 26 27.60 -11.79 5.18
CA ALA A 26 26.16 -11.57 5.24
C ALA A 26 25.80 -10.08 5.43
N GLN A 27 26.48 -9.40 6.34
CA GLN A 27 26.27 -7.96 6.58
C GLN A 27 26.57 -7.12 5.33
N GLN A 28 27.64 -7.42 4.60
CA GLN A 28 27.96 -6.73 3.34
C GLN A 28 26.91 -6.97 2.26
N ILE A 29 26.32 -8.17 2.20
CA ILE A 29 25.22 -8.46 1.28
C ILE A 29 23.99 -7.61 1.62
N ILE A 30 23.63 -7.50 2.90
CA ILE A 30 22.54 -6.65 3.38
C ILE A 30 22.77 -5.19 2.96
N ASP A 31 23.99 -4.67 3.09
CA ASP A 31 24.30 -3.28 2.72
C ASP A 31 24.18 -3.02 1.22
N ARG A 32 24.48 -4.01 0.38
CA ARG A 32 24.39 -3.89 -1.07
C ARG A 32 22.97 -4.06 -1.62
N GLN A 33 22.01 -4.52 -0.81
CA GLN A 33 20.64 -4.69 -1.30
C GLN A 33 19.99 -3.33 -1.64
N PRO A 34 19.27 -3.23 -2.75
CA PRO A 34 18.50 -2.03 -3.05
C PRO A 34 17.43 -1.82 -1.97
N THR A 35 17.16 -0.57 -1.64
CA THR A 35 16.00 -0.25 -0.81
C THR A 35 14.77 -0.24 -1.70
N ILE A 36 13.82 -1.13 -1.43
CA ILE A 36 12.51 -1.10 -2.07
C ILE A 36 11.74 0.10 -1.51
N ASP A 37 11.12 0.87 -2.40
CA ASP A 37 10.19 1.92 -1.99
C ASP A 37 8.96 1.28 -1.33
N ARG A 38 8.68 1.65 -0.08
CA ARG A 38 7.53 1.15 0.66
C ARG A 38 6.23 1.43 -0.09
N ASP A 39 6.10 2.60 -0.70
CA ASP A 39 4.85 2.99 -1.35
C ASP A 39 4.57 2.14 -2.60
N SER A 40 5.62 1.56 -3.23
CA SER A 40 5.47 0.56 -4.28
C SER A 40 4.83 -0.77 -3.82
N LEU A 41 4.91 -1.09 -2.53
CA LEU A 41 4.33 -2.31 -1.95
C LEU A 41 2.86 -2.15 -1.60
N ILE A 42 2.36 -0.90 -1.55
CA ILE A 42 0.96 -0.62 -1.20
C ILE A 42 0.14 -0.68 -2.49
N PRO A 43 -0.84 -1.61 -2.62
CA PRO A 43 -1.67 -1.65 -3.81
C PRO A 43 -2.51 -0.37 -3.91
N HIS A 44 -2.64 0.19 -5.11
CA HIS A 44 -3.50 1.36 -5.34
C HIS A 44 -4.85 0.96 -5.89
N GLY A 45 -5.94 1.35 -5.22
CA GLY A 45 -7.32 1.04 -5.59
C GLY A 45 -8.16 2.28 -5.90
N GLN A 46 -9.40 2.02 -6.32
CA GLN A 46 -10.46 3.02 -6.42
C GLN A 46 -11.77 2.40 -5.96
N TRP A 47 -12.68 3.23 -5.45
CA TRP A 47 -14.01 2.81 -5.07
C TRP A 47 -14.90 2.74 -6.31
N ILE A 48 -15.47 1.56 -6.58
CA ILE A 48 -16.44 1.37 -7.65
C ILE A 48 -17.83 1.52 -7.04
N GLU A 49 -18.48 2.64 -7.33
CA GLU A 49 -19.83 2.92 -6.86
C GLU A 49 -20.89 2.17 -7.68
N LYS A 50 -21.84 1.52 -7.00
CA LYS A 50 -22.97 0.83 -7.63
C LYS A 50 -24.27 1.16 -6.91
N PRO A 51 -25.40 1.26 -7.63
CA PRO A 51 -26.72 1.36 -6.99
C PRO A 51 -26.99 0.15 -6.10
N TYR A 52 -27.63 0.38 -4.95
CA TYR A 52 -28.09 -0.66 -4.04
C TYR A 52 -29.52 -0.37 -3.56
N LEU A 53 -30.16 -1.32 -2.86
CA LEU A 53 -31.58 -1.18 -2.45
C LEU A 53 -31.90 0.18 -1.81
N ILE A 54 -30.96 0.72 -1.01
CA ILE A 54 -31.06 2.05 -0.42
C ILE A 54 -29.71 2.75 -0.64
N GLY A 55 -29.66 3.64 -1.62
CA GLY A 55 -28.49 4.48 -1.92
C GLY A 55 -27.43 3.80 -2.79
N THR A 56 -26.17 4.08 -2.49
CA THR A 56 -25.01 3.64 -3.27
C THR A 56 -24.09 2.82 -2.39
N THR A 57 -23.61 1.70 -2.93
CA THR A 57 -22.58 0.87 -2.29
C THR A 57 -21.25 1.00 -3.03
N ARG A 58 -20.14 0.79 -2.32
CA ARG A 58 -18.79 0.88 -2.91
C ARG A 58 -18.12 -0.48 -2.90
N TYR A 59 -17.44 -0.80 -3.98
CA TYR A 59 -16.62 -2.01 -4.10
C TYR A 59 -15.16 -1.64 -4.30
N CYS A 60 -14.26 -2.32 -3.62
CA CYS A 60 -12.83 -2.15 -3.85
C CYS A 60 -12.45 -2.67 -5.25
N SER A 61 -11.82 -1.86 -6.10
CA SER A 61 -11.35 -2.32 -7.42
C SER A 61 -10.24 -3.38 -7.39
N LYS A 62 -9.61 -3.62 -6.23
CA LYS A 62 -8.51 -4.58 -6.07
C LYS A 62 -8.92 -5.93 -5.53
N CYS A 63 -9.77 -5.97 -4.51
CA CYS A 63 -10.22 -7.24 -3.91
C CYS A 63 -11.70 -7.53 -4.15
N GLY A 64 -12.46 -6.59 -4.70
CA GLY A 64 -13.90 -6.74 -4.91
C GLY A 64 -14.74 -6.65 -3.65
N GLU A 65 -14.13 -6.42 -2.47
CA GLU A 65 -14.87 -6.35 -1.21
C GLU A 65 -15.84 -5.17 -1.18
N ASN A 66 -17.00 -5.41 -0.59
CA ASN A 66 -18.07 -4.43 -0.49
C ASN A 66 -17.95 -3.62 0.80
N TYR A 67 -17.94 -2.30 0.63
CA TYR A 67 -18.05 -1.34 1.73
C TYR A 67 -19.24 -0.44 1.43
N GLY A 68 -20.42 -0.92 1.84
CA GLY A 68 -21.68 -0.19 1.81
C GLY A 68 -21.94 0.60 3.09
N MET A 69 -22.96 1.47 3.04
CA MET A 69 -23.48 2.19 4.21
C MET A 69 -23.72 1.25 5.40
N PRO A 70 -23.47 1.69 6.65
CA PRO A 70 -23.25 3.07 7.07
C PRO A 70 -21.77 3.51 7.10
N HIS A 71 -20.85 2.74 6.53
CA HIS A 71 -19.43 3.05 6.64
C HIS A 71 -19.04 4.25 5.76
N GLY A 72 -18.26 5.17 6.33
CA GLY A 72 -17.69 6.31 5.61
C GLY A 72 -16.75 5.89 4.49
N VAL A 73 -16.40 6.82 3.59
CA VAL A 73 -15.43 6.56 2.52
C VAL A 73 -14.04 6.53 3.14
N PHE A 74 -13.42 5.35 3.18
CA PHE A 74 -12.05 5.20 3.67
C PHE A 74 -11.04 5.56 2.57
N ASN A 75 -9.92 6.16 2.97
CA ASN A 75 -8.78 6.42 2.08
C ASN A 75 -7.97 5.15 1.75
N TYR A 76 -8.42 3.99 2.25
CA TYR A 76 -7.85 2.68 1.97
C TYR A 76 -8.93 1.61 2.01
N CYS A 77 -8.69 0.44 1.42
CA CYS A 77 -9.54 -0.74 1.59
C CYS A 77 -9.25 -1.44 2.92
N PRO A 78 -10.21 -1.58 3.85
CA PRO A 78 -9.99 -2.31 5.09
C PRO A 78 -9.63 -3.80 4.92
N ASN A 79 -10.03 -4.43 3.82
CA ASN A 79 -9.78 -5.86 3.56
C ASN A 79 -8.37 -6.10 2.99
N CYS A 80 -7.96 -5.34 1.98
CA CYS A 80 -6.71 -5.61 1.25
C CYS A 80 -5.62 -4.52 1.43
N GLY A 81 -5.88 -3.49 2.23
CA GLY A 81 -4.95 -2.39 2.47
C GLY A 81 -4.72 -1.46 1.28
N ALA A 82 -5.47 -1.63 0.17
CA ALA A 82 -5.25 -0.83 -1.01
C ALA A 82 -5.54 0.66 -0.76
N LYS A 83 -4.57 1.54 -1.04
CA LYS A 83 -4.74 2.99 -0.92
C LYS A 83 -5.71 3.48 -2.00
N MET A 84 -6.82 4.08 -1.58
CA MET A 84 -7.89 4.52 -2.48
C MET A 84 -7.56 5.89 -3.04
N ARG A 85 -7.74 6.09 -4.34
CA ARG A 85 -7.75 7.43 -4.91
C ARG A 85 -8.98 8.18 -4.39
N GLU A 86 -8.75 9.37 -3.82
CA GLU A 86 -9.82 10.33 -3.57
C GLU A 86 -10.34 10.76 -4.94
N GLU A 87 -11.55 10.33 -5.32
CA GLU A 87 -12.22 10.95 -6.45
C GLU A 87 -12.57 12.38 -6.04
N VAL A 88 -11.93 13.35 -6.71
CA VAL A 88 -12.23 14.77 -6.58
C VAL A 88 -13.73 14.95 -6.88
N PRO A 89 -14.51 15.61 -6.00
CA PRO A 89 -15.93 15.81 -6.23
C PRO A 89 -16.18 16.47 -7.59
N ASN A 90 -17.09 15.87 -8.33
CA ASN A 90 -17.42 16.17 -9.72
C ASN A 90 -18.20 17.50 -9.83
N GLU A 91 -17.53 18.65 -9.68
CA GLU A 91 -18.11 19.99 -9.94
C GLU A 91 -17.32 20.86 -10.94
N ILE A 92 -16.22 20.39 -11.52
CA ILE A 92 -15.46 21.15 -12.54
C ILE A 92 -15.21 20.31 -13.80
N GLN A 93 -16.29 19.89 -14.48
CA GLN A 93 -16.18 19.39 -15.86
C GLN A 93 -17.26 19.94 -16.81
N LYS A 94 -17.89 21.08 -16.45
CA LYS A 94 -18.87 21.77 -17.32
C LYS A 94 -18.42 23.12 -17.89
N LYS A 95 -17.11 23.43 -17.89
CA LYS A 95 -16.60 24.71 -18.43
C LYS A 95 -15.44 24.59 -19.44
N ALA A 96 -15.10 23.40 -19.91
CA ALA A 96 -14.00 23.23 -20.87
C ALA A 96 -14.44 22.92 -22.31
N ASP A 97 -15.73 22.73 -22.59
CA ASP A 97 -16.21 22.36 -23.93
C ASP A 97 -16.92 23.50 -24.69
N ASN A 98 -16.86 24.73 -24.17
CA ASN A 98 -17.34 25.94 -24.87
C ASN A 98 -16.26 27.03 -24.85
N ASN A 99 -15.21 26.87 -25.65
CA ASN A 99 -14.53 27.98 -26.31
C ASN A 99 -13.74 27.51 -27.53
#